data_AF-A0A916NEK2-F1
#
_entry.id   AF-A0A916NEK2-F1
#
_cell.length_a   1.000
_cell.length_b   1.000
_cell.length_c   1.000
_cell.angle_alpha   90.00
_cell.angle_beta   90.00
_cell.angle_gamma   90.00
#
_symmetry.space_group_name_H-M   'P 1'
#
loop_
_entity.id
_entity.type
_entity.pdbx_description
1 polymer ?
#
loop_
_entity_poly.entity_id
_entity_poly.type
_entity_poly.pdbx_seq_one_letter_code
_entity_poly.pdbx_strand_id
1 'polypeptide(L)'
;MIAALLIGLIDAAGVVAATDDGDPGWLLLAGPAAGIATYTALYRYYRNTDKSHAFEHETIIEAQPVTGSDQKVDEIRGTKQKSIQGNNVRSHRERVQRVQ
;
A
#
# COMPACT_ATOMS: atom_id res chain seq x y z
N MET A 1 -5.40 -26.80 -7.88
CA MET A 1 -5.31 -26.45 -6.45
C MET A 1 -6.57 -25.76 -5.94
N ILE A 2 -6.99 -24.61 -6.49
CA ILE A 2 -8.18 -23.87 -6.00
C ILE A 2 -9.48 -24.72 -6.10
N ALA A 3 -9.66 -25.48 -7.19
CA ALA A 3 -10.81 -26.35 -7.36
C ALA A 3 -10.89 -27.47 -6.29
N ALA A 4 -9.76 -28.05 -5.88
CA ALA A 4 -9.73 -29.09 -4.84
C ALA A 4 -10.05 -28.52 -3.44
N LEU A 5 -9.60 -27.28 -3.17
CA LEU A 5 -9.93 -26.56 -1.94
C LEU A 5 -11.44 -26.25 -1.85
N LEU A 6 -12.04 -25.85 -2.97
CA LEU A 6 -13.48 -25.56 -3.03
C LEU A 6 -14.33 -26.82 -2.84
N ILE A 7 -13.92 -27.95 -3.43
CA ILE A 7 -14.61 -29.23 -3.25
C ILE A 7 -14.58 -29.65 -1.77
N GLY A 8 -13.42 -29.58 -1.11
CA GLY A 8 -13.31 -29.91 0.32
C GLY A 8 -14.11 -28.99 1.25
N LEU A 9 -14.29 -27.71 0.87
CA LEU A 9 -15.11 -26.77 1.65
C LEU A 9 -16.62 -27.08 1.51
N ILE A 10 -17.04 -27.51 0.31
CA ILE A 10 -18.42 -27.93 0.04
C ILE A 10 -18.74 -29.22 0.81
N ASP A 11 -17.83 -30.19 0.81
CA ASP A 11 -18.00 -31.44 1.56
C ASP A 11 -18.10 -31.19 3.06
N ALA A 12 -17.26 -30.31 3.62
CA ALA A 12 -17.34 -29.93 5.03
C ALA A 12 -18.68 -29.23 5.38
N ALA A 13 -19.18 -28.37 4.49
CA ALA A 13 -20.49 -27.74 4.67
C ALA A 13 -21.64 -28.75 4.59
N GLY A 14 -21.55 -29.75 3.70
CA GLY A 14 -22.51 -30.84 3.60
C GLY A 14 -22.55 -31.73 4.85
N VAL A 15 -21.39 -32.01 5.45
CA VAL A 15 -21.29 -32.76 6.72
C VAL A 15 -21.90 -31.98 7.88
N VAL A 16 -21.68 -30.67 7.94
CA VAL A 16 -22.24 -29.80 8.99
C VAL A 16 -23.76 -29.67 8.86
N ALA A 17 -24.30 -29.70 7.64
CA ALA A 17 -25.74 -29.72 7.42
C ALA A 17 -26.41 -31.05 7.78
N ALA A 18 -25.62 -32.13 7.89
CA ALA A 18 -26.10 -33.47 8.24
C ALA A 18 -25.99 -33.78 9.75
N THR A 19 -25.54 -32.85 10.59
CA THR A 19 -25.47 -33.05 12.04
C THR A 19 -26.84 -32.86 12.69
N ASP A 20 -27.20 -33.75 13.61
CA ASP A 20 -28.46 -33.72 14.34
C ASP A 20 -28.56 -32.52 15.31
N ASP A 21 -29.79 -32.15 15.68
CA ASP A 21 -30.11 -31.09 16.64
C ASP A 21 -29.54 -31.41 18.03
N GLY A 22 -28.29 -31.01 18.26
CA GLY A 22 -27.55 -31.26 19.50
C GLY A 22 -26.05 -31.44 19.28
N ASP A 23 -25.64 -31.79 18.06
CA ASP A 23 -24.22 -31.93 17.73
C ASP A 23 -23.60 -30.58 17.33
N PRO A 24 -22.41 -30.23 17.85
CA PRO A 24 -21.77 -28.96 17.58
C PRO A 24 -21.05 -28.98 16.22
N GLY A 25 -21.76 -29.36 15.14
CA GLY A 25 -21.23 -29.45 13.78
C GLY A 25 -20.52 -28.17 13.33
N TRP A 26 -20.96 -27.01 13.83
CA TRP A 26 -20.32 -25.71 13.60
C TRP A 26 -18.83 -25.65 13.95
N LEU A 27 -18.34 -26.50 14.88
CA LEU A 27 -16.91 -26.58 15.23
C LEU A 27 -16.07 -27.05 14.04
N LEU A 28 -16.61 -27.86 13.13
CA LEU A 28 -15.91 -28.29 11.91
C LEU A 28 -15.71 -27.13 10.94
N LEU A 29 -16.61 -26.15 10.93
CA LEU A 29 -16.45 -24.93 10.14
C LEU A 29 -15.47 -23.94 10.78
N ALA A 30 -15.20 -24.04 12.09
CA ALA A 30 -14.36 -23.08 12.80
C ALA A 30 -12.93 -23.01 12.23
N GLY A 31 -12.35 -24.16 11.85
CA GLY A 31 -11.00 -24.21 11.24
C GLY A 31 -10.92 -23.48 9.89
N PRO A 32 -11.71 -23.90 8.87
CA PRO A 32 -11.77 -23.21 7.58
C PRO A 32 -12.17 -21.74 7.69
N ALA A 33 -13.15 -21.43 8.55
CA ALA A 33 -13.58 -20.04 8.78
C ALA A 33 -12.44 -19.20 9.37
N ALA A 34 -11.72 -19.70 10.38
CA ALA A 34 -10.58 -19.01 10.97
C ALA A 34 -9.44 -18.80 9.95
N GLY A 35 -9.15 -19.80 9.11
CA GLY A 35 -8.14 -19.68 8.06
C GLY A 35 -8.48 -18.62 7.02
N ILE A 36 -9.71 -18.63 6.51
CA ILE A 36 -10.21 -17.63 5.54
C ILE A 36 -10.19 -16.25 6.19
N ALA A 37 -10.73 -16.11 7.41
CA ALA A 37 -10.79 -14.84 8.12
C ALA A 37 -9.39 -14.25 8.35
N THR A 38 -8.43 -15.07 8.80
CA THR A 38 -7.04 -14.64 9.06
C THR A 38 -6.37 -14.19 7.77
N TYR A 39 -6.47 -14.98 6.69
CA TYR A 39 -5.90 -14.60 5.40
C TYR A 39 -6.51 -13.29 4.88
N THR A 40 -7.84 -13.16 4.91
CA THR A 40 -8.52 -11.95 4.43
C THR A 40 -8.17 -10.73 5.27
N ALA A 41 -8.08 -10.87 6.59
CA ALA A 41 -7.69 -9.77 7.48
C ALA A 41 -6.28 -9.27 7.17
N LEU A 42 -5.31 -10.18 7.04
CA LEU A 42 -3.94 -9.82 6.66
C LEU A 42 -3.86 -9.23 5.25
N TYR A 43 -4.58 -9.81 4.31
CA TYR A 43 -4.64 -9.31 2.93
C TYR A 43 -5.17 -7.88 2.91
N ARG A 44 -6.29 -7.59 3.56
CA ARG A 44 -6.86 -6.24 3.63
C ARG A 44 -5.93 -5.27 4.36
N TYR A 45 -5.35 -5.69 5.48
CA TYR A 45 -4.42 -4.87 6.25
C TYR A 45 -3.20 -4.41 5.44
N TYR A 46 -2.59 -5.30 4.64
CA TYR A 46 -1.40 -4.97 3.87
C TYR A 46 -1.68 -4.43 2.47
N ARG A 47 -2.74 -4.90 1.80
CA ARG A 47 -3.11 -4.44 0.46
C ARG A 47 -4.00 -3.21 0.48
N ASN A 48 -4.45 -2.77 1.66
CA ASN A 48 -5.33 -1.62 1.84
C ASN A 48 -6.52 -1.64 0.87
N THR A 49 -7.00 -2.82 0.47
CA THR A 49 -8.03 -2.98 -0.57
C THR A 49 -9.39 -2.45 -0.12
N ASP A 50 -9.58 -2.36 1.19
CA ASP A 50 -10.73 -1.79 1.88
C ASP A 50 -10.58 -0.29 2.20
N LYS A 51 -9.41 0.30 1.93
CA LYS A 51 -9.17 1.72 2.15
C LYS A 51 -9.17 2.46 0.82
N SER A 52 -10.06 3.43 0.67
CA SER A 52 -9.85 4.49 -0.31
C SER A 52 -8.61 5.29 0.12
N HIS A 53 -7.83 5.79 -0.84
CA HIS A 53 -6.72 6.70 -0.57
C HIS A 53 -7.27 8.00 0.04
N ALA A 54 -7.53 8.02 1.34
CA ALA A 54 -8.02 9.20 2.07
C ALA A 54 -6.95 10.31 2.21
N PHE A 55 -5.80 10.15 1.54
CA PHE A 55 -4.72 11.12 1.49
C PHE A 55 -4.59 11.78 0.11
N GLU A 56 -5.66 11.84 -0.66
CA GLU A 56 -5.82 12.99 -1.55
C GLU A 56 -6.20 14.18 -0.65
N HIS A 57 -5.19 14.79 -0.02
CA HIS A 57 -5.34 16.20 0.31
C HIS A 57 -5.45 16.89 -1.04
N GLU A 58 -6.67 17.31 -1.39
CA GLU A 58 -6.84 18.40 -2.34
C GLU A 58 -6.13 19.58 -1.69
N THR A 59 -4.84 19.69 -1.98
CA THR A 59 -4.05 20.82 -1.53
C THR A 59 -4.68 21.98 -2.25
N ILE A 60 -5.46 22.79 -1.53
CA ILE A 60 -5.90 24.07 -2.02
C ILE A 60 -4.59 24.85 -2.20
N ILE A 61 -4.05 24.80 -3.42
CA ILE A 61 -2.91 25.61 -3.81
C ILE A 61 -3.47 27.02 -3.94
N GLU A 62 -3.46 27.76 -2.84
CA GLU A 62 -3.61 29.20 -2.91
C GLU A 62 -2.35 29.72 -3.60
N ALA A 63 -2.46 30.02 -4.89
CA ALA A 63 -1.37 30.56 -5.67
C ALA A 63 -0.97 31.92 -5.08
N GLN A 64 0.06 31.91 -4.24
CA GLN A 64 0.70 33.13 -3.80
C GLN A 64 1.33 33.81 -5.01
N PRO A 65 1.22 35.14 -5.16
CA PRO A 65 1.90 35.83 -6.23
C PRO A 65 3.40 35.54 -6.11
N VAL A 66 4.00 35.02 -7.18
CA VAL A 66 5.44 34.86 -7.27
C VAL A 66 6.04 36.26 -7.36
N THR A 67 6.28 36.88 -6.20
CA THR A 67 6.98 38.15 -6.11
C THR A 67 8.47 37.87 -6.17
N GLY A 68 9.05 38.06 -7.35
CA GLY A 68 10.47 37.94 -7.62
C GLY A 68 10.75 38.31 -9.05
N SER A 69 11.84 39.04 -9.30
CA SER A 69 12.35 39.20 -10.65
C SER A 69 12.98 37.89 -11.08
N ASP A 70 12.40 37.20 -12.06
CA ASP A 70 13.04 36.06 -12.72
C ASP A 70 14.19 36.58 -13.59
N GLN A 71 15.34 36.80 -12.95
CA GLN A 71 16.55 37.18 -13.64
C GLN A 71 17.32 35.92 -13.97
N LYS A 72 17.42 35.62 -15.26
CA LYS A 72 18.26 34.53 -15.74
C LYS A 72 19.71 34.78 -15.31
N VAL A 73 20.22 33.93 -14.43
CA VAL A 73 21.59 34.06 -13.87
C VAL A 73 22.64 33.43 -14.79
N ASP A 74 22.32 32.31 -15.44
CA ASP A 74 23.26 31.60 -16.31
C ASP A 74 22.55 30.74 -17.38
N GLU A 75 23.27 30.39 -18.44
CA GLU A 75 22.85 29.43 -19.46
C GLU A 75 24.01 28.58 -19.95
N ILE A 76 23.92 27.26 -19.74
CA ILE A 76 24.93 26.32 -20.23
C ILE A 76 24.41 25.66 -21.52
N ARG A 77 25.08 25.90 -22.66
CA ARG A 77 24.82 25.21 -23.93
C ARG A 77 25.97 24.29 -24.31
N GLY A 78 25.67 23.05 -24.68
CA GLY A 78 26.66 22.11 -25.23
C GLY A 78 27.69 21.58 -24.22
N THR A 79 27.29 21.31 -22.97
CA THR A 79 28.21 20.74 -21.98
C THR A 79 28.72 19.35 -22.39
N LYS A 80 30.04 19.15 -22.28
CA LYS A 80 30.69 17.83 -22.38
C LYS A 80 31.05 17.25 -21.01
N GLN A 81 30.75 17.97 -19.93
CA GLN A 81 31.08 17.54 -18.58
C GLN A 81 30.19 16.36 -18.18
N LYS A 82 30.81 15.33 -17.58
CA LYS A 82 30.08 14.15 -17.09
C LYS A 82 29.35 14.40 -15.77
N SER A 83 29.64 15.50 -15.09
CA SER A 83 29.06 15.84 -13.79
C SER A 83 28.94 17.35 -13.61
N ILE A 84 27.91 17.77 -12.86
CA ILE A 84 27.70 19.16 -12.47
C ILE A 84 28.74 19.56 -11.42
N GLN A 85 29.29 20.76 -11.55
CA GLN A 85 30.21 21.32 -10.57
C GLN A 85 29.48 21.55 -9.24
N GLY A 86 30.03 21.01 -8.14
CA GLY A 86 29.39 21.07 -6.83
C GLY A 86 28.31 20.00 -6.60
N ASN A 87 28.32 18.89 -7.36
CA ASN A 87 27.42 17.77 -7.08
C ASN A 87 27.67 17.15 -5.70
N ASN A 88 26.60 16.72 -5.02
CA ASN A 88 26.65 16.16 -3.67
C ASN A 88 26.42 14.64 -3.65
N VAL A 89 26.67 13.96 -4.77
CA VAL A 89 26.39 12.51 -4.99
C VAL A 89 27.10 11.57 -4.01
N ARG A 90 28.15 12.03 -3.32
CA ARG A 90 28.84 11.26 -2.25
C ARG A 90 28.55 11.77 -0.85
N SER A 91 27.91 12.94 -0.74
CA SER A 91 27.66 13.65 0.50
C SER A 91 26.24 14.23 0.53
N HIS A 92 25.25 13.36 0.33
CA HIS A 92 23.83 13.74 0.17
C HIS A 92 23.28 14.62 1.30
N ARG A 93 23.86 14.51 2.51
CA ARG A 93 23.38 15.22 3.70
C ARG A 93 23.92 16.64 3.86
N GLU A 94 24.91 17.06 3.07
CA GLU A 94 25.52 18.40 3.20
C GLU A 94 24.55 19.56 2.95
N ARG A 95 23.53 19.36 2.10
CA ARG A 95 22.53 20.40 1.79
C ARG A 95 21.26 20.33 2.65
N VAL A 96 21.13 19.31 3.49
CA VAL A 96 19.94 19.12 4.32
C VAL A 96 20.14 19.85 5.64
N GLN A 97 19.61 21.07 5.73
CA GLN A 97 19.44 21.75 7.00
C GLN A 97 18.15 21.25 7.65
N ARG A 98 18.24 20.71 8.87
CA ARG A 98 17.04 20.40 9.65
C ARG A 98 16.44 21.73 10.10
N VAL A 99 15.17 21.95 9.78
CA VAL A 99 14.38 23.03 10.37
C VAL A 99 14.10 22.63 11.82
N GLN A 100 14.50 23.47 12.78
CA GLN A 100 14.11 23.33 14.20
C GLN A 100 12.90 24.21 14.49
#